data_AF-W6NF37-F1
#
_entry.id   AF-W6NF37-F1
#
_cell.length_a   1.000
_cell.length_b   1.000
_cell.length_c   1.000
_cell.angle_alpha   90.00
_cell.angle_beta   90.00
_cell.angle_gamma   90.00
#
_symmetry.space_group_name_H-M   'P 1'
#
loop_
_entity.id
_entity.type
_entity.pdbx_description
1 polymer ?
#
loop_
_entity_poly.entity_id
_entity_poly.type
_entity_poly.pdbx_seq_one_letter_code
_entity_poly.pdbx_strand_id
1 'polypeptide(L)'
;MFKVFNPDLIIVESNARDDSLREQARTIAESIQQFKGYENVWKFILIAATIQDGEASESRQTAVEVLEAVEELHRQLPVRTFIAIIRTSGNGIWSDATHSHVACRELLSMWKTHSKYNSMSVWDQMEAIIHKNFRRSDFTVEVLPLLRDSALTNLPEQMDLSILGYDCAHFSERGLSLLHIAIWNSLFTKSGDRLRDYRPIAPPLMCPDFRCPYLRTATNSGFCIWKAPLVAEETSIYPKLITAFVLVFCLLLAVAVLFFVCRKPRRTIDIKKPAHPFGASLSSIKFIDEDT
;
A
#
# COMPACT_ATOMS: atom_id res chain seq x y z
N MET A 1 20.32 -24.37 -2.35
CA MET A 1 19.20 -24.75 -3.24
C MET A 1 18.10 -25.33 -2.37
N PHE A 2 17.09 -24.54 -2.00
CA PHE A 2 15.93 -25.05 -1.26
C PHE A 2 15.15 -25.96 -2.20
N LYS A 3 15.29 -27.28 -2.02
CA LYS A 3 14.44 -28.25 -2.71
C LYS A 3 13.03 -28.10 -2.15
N VAL A 4 12.03 -28.03 -3.02
CA VAL A 4 10.64 -28.11 -2.58
C VAL A 4 10.43 -29.50 -1.96
N PHE A 5 10.15 -29.55 -0.66
CA PHE A 5 10.09 -30.78 0.15
C PHE A 5 8.76 -31.54 -0.03
N ASN A 6 8.27 -31.65 -1.26
CA ASN A 6 7.17 -32.54 -1.58
C ASN A 6 7.48 -33.27 -2.90
N PRO A 7 7.83 -34.58 -2.85
CA PRO A 7 8.12 -35.35 -4.06
C PRO A 7 6.89 -35.49 -4.98
N ASP A 8 5.69 -35.26 -4.46
CA ASP A 8 4.44 -35.30 -5.22
C ASP A 8 4.05 -33.94 -5.81
N LEU A 9 4.86 -32.88 -5.58
CA LEU A 9 4.59 -31.58 -6.18
C LEU A 9 4.93 -31.61 -7.67
N ILE A 10 3.92 -31.33 -8.48
CA ILE A 10 4.06 -31.13 -9.92
C ILE A 10 4.16 -29.63 -10.18
N ILE A 11 5.20 -29.22 -10.90
CA ILE A 11 5.39 -27.84 -11.36
C ILE A 11 5.11 -27.82 -12.86
N VAL A 12 4.18 -26.98 -13.28
CA VAL A 12 3.89 -26.71 -14.70
C VAL A 12 4.49 -25.35 -15.02
N GLU A 13 5.48 -25.32 -15.90
CA GLU A 13 6.16 -24.10 -16.31
C GLU A 13 5.43 -23.42 -17.48
N SER A 14 5.36 -22.08 -17.47
CA SER A 14 4.95 -21.31 -18.64
C SER A 14 6.14 -21.23 -19.60
N ASN A 15 6.06 -21.94 -20.72
CA ASN A 15 7.20 -22.10 -21.65
C ASN A 15 7.16 -21.17 -22.87
N ALA A 16 6.12 -20.34 -23.02
CA ALA A 16 5.95 -19.47 -24.18
C ALA A 16 6.27 -18.01 -23.82
N ARG A 17 7.30 -17.44 -24.46
CA ARG A 17 7.77 -16.07 -24.19
C ARG A 17 7.03 -14.97 -24.95
N ASP A 18 6.26 -15.31 -25.99
CA ASP A 18 5.63 -14.34 -26.90
C ASP A 18 4.09 -14.51 -27.04
N ASP A 19 3.49 -15.36 -26.21
CA ASP A 19 2.04 -15.59 -26.23
C ASP A 19 1.31 -14.65 -25.26
N SER A 20 0.08 -14.26 -25.59
CA SER A 20 -0.77 -13.50 -24.67
C SER A 20 -1.02 -14.29 -23.38
N LEU A 21 -1.33 -13.58 -22.28
CA LEU A 21 -1.60 -14.25 -21.00
C LEU A 21 -2.75 -15.27 -21.10
N ARG A 22 -3.72 -15.00 -21.98
CA ARG A 22 -4.81 -15.93 -22.27
C ARG A 22 -4.31 -17.23 -22.91
N GLU A 23 -3.41 -17.16 -23.88
CA GLU A 23 -2.88 -18.36 -24.52
C GLU A 23 -1.92 -19.12 -23.59
N GLN A 24 -1.12 -18.42 -22.79
CA GLN A 24 -0.36 -19.06 -21.71
C GLN A 24 -1.27 -19.79 -20.72
N ALA A 25 -2.38 -19.16 -20.30
CA ALA A 25 -3.39 -19.77 -19.46
C ALA A 25 -4.02 -21.03 -20.10
N ARG A 26 -4.29 -20.99 -21.41
CA ARG A 26 -4.79 -22.14 -22.16
C ARG A 26 -3.79 -23.29 -22.12
N THR A 27 -2.52 -23.04 -22.46
CA THR A 27 -1.48 -24.07 -22.49
C THR A 27 -1.24 -24.68 -21.10
N ILE A 28 -1.21 -23.86 -20.04
CA ILE A 28 -1.08 -24.33 -18.66
C ILE A 28 -2.26 -25.23 -18.29
N ALA A 29 -3.49 -24.83 -18.63
CA ALA A 29 -4.67 -25.62 -18.34
C ALA A 29 -4.68 -26.96 -19.08
N GLU A 30 -4.32 -26.96 -20.36
CA GLU A 30 -4.19 -28.17 -21.18
C GLU A 30 -3.12 -29.11 -20.61
N SER A 31 -1.98 -28.58 -20.17
CA SER A 31 -0.93 -29.36 -19.49
C SER A 31 -1.43 -29.98 -18.19
N ILE A 32 -2.18 -29.23 -17.37
CA ILE A 32 -2.78 -29.74 -16.13
C ILE A 32 -3.80 -30.85 -16.41
N GLN A 33 -4.57 -30.73 -17.48
CA GLN A 33 -5.58 -31.73 -17.86
C GLN A 33 -4.98 -33.07 -18.31
N GLN A 34 -3.69 -33.11 -18.69
CA GLN A 34 -2.99 -34.36 -19.02
C GLN A 34 -2.78 -35.26 -17.80
N PHE A 35 -2.83 -34.70 -16.58
CA PHE A 35 -2.70 -35.49 -15.36
C PHE A 35 -4.01 -36.21 -15.03
N LYS A 36 -3.93 -37.54 -14.89
CA LYS A 36 -5.09 -38.37 -14.55
C LYS A 36 -5.65 -37.96 -13.18
N GLY A 37 -6.95 -37.63 -13.16
CA GLY A 37 -7.65 -37.24 -11.93
C GLY A 37 -7.30 -35.83 -11.45
N TYR A 38 -6.82 -34.96 -12.35
CA TYR A 38 -6.52 -33.56 -12.04
C TYR A 38 -7.70 -32.86 -11.34
N GLU A 39 -8.95 -33.22 -11.60
CA GLU A 39 -10.13 -32.62 -10.95
C GLU A 39 -10.15 -32.82 -9.42
N ASN A 40 -9.46 -33.86 -8.93
CA ASN A 40 -9.41 -34.22 -7.51
C ASN A 40 -8.24 -33.57 -6.75
N VAL A 41 -7.33 -32.89 -7.45
CA VAL A 41 -6.15 -32.25 -6.85
C VAL A 41 -6.32 -30.74 -6.90
N TRP A 42 -5.90 -30.07 -5.82
CA TRP A 42 -5.86 -28.61 -5.78
C TRP A 42 -4.71 -28.07 -6.63
N LYS A 43 -5.02 -27.08 -7.48
CA LYS A 43 -4.02 -26.33 -8.25
C LYS A 43 -3.84 -24.97 -7.62
N PHE A 44 -2.59 -24.59 -7.41
CA PHE A 44 -2.23 -23.23 -7.08
C PHE A 44 -1.58 -22.58 -8.30
N ILE A 45 -2.19 -21.52 -8.82
CA ILE A 45 -1.70 -20.78 -9.99
C ILE A 45 -1.39 -19.36 -9.54
N LEU A 46 -0.14 -18.93 -9.73
CA LEU A 46 0.29 -17.57 -9.43
C LEU A 46 0.43 -16.79 -10.76
N ILE A 47 -0.36 -15.73 -10.92
CA ILE A 47 -0.26 -14.80 -12.04
C ILE A 47 0.54 -13.58 -11.60
N ALA A 48 1.73 -13.41 -12.17
CA ALA A 48 2.68 -12.35 -11.87
C ALA A 48 2.90 -11.43 -13.09
N ALA A 49 1.81 -10.96 -13.70
CA ALA A 49 1.86 -10.16 -14.92
C ALA A 49 2.48 -8.78 -14.69
N THR A 50 3.25 -8.32 -15.66
CA THR A 50 3.94 -7.02 -15.72
C THR A 50 3.27 -6.09 -16.73
N ILE A 51 3.74 -4.84 -16.79
CA ILE A 51 3.29 -3.87 -17.80
C ILE A 51 3.61 -4.27 -19.25
N GLN A 52 4.48 -5.26 -19.45
CA GLN A 52 4.87 -5.78 -20.76
C GLN A 52 3.89 -6.83 -21.28
N ASP A 53 3.15 -7.48 -20.38
CA ASP A 53 2.15 -8.50 -20.75
C ASP A 53 0.88 -7.87 -21.36
N GLY A 54 0.69 -6.56 -21.14
CA GLY A 54 -0.27 -5.77 -21.88
C GLY A 54 0.38 -5.00 -23.02
N GLU A 55 -0.45 -4.52 -23.94
CA GLU A 55 -0.02 -3.53 -24.91
C GLU A 55 -0.10 -2.12 -24.35
N ALA A 56 0.71 -1.24 -24.92
CA ALA A 56 0.65 0.19 -24.68
C ALA A 56 -0.59 0.84 -25.35
N SER A 57 -1.80 0.35 -25.02
CA SER A 57 -3.09 0.78 -25.55
C SER A 57 -4.20 0.75 -24.49
N GLU A 58 -5.27 1.51 -24.70
CA GLU A 58 -6.41 1.56 -23.77
C GLU A 58 -7.16 0.22 -23.65
N SER A 59 -7.23 -0.55 -24.74
CA SER A 59 -8.03 -1.78 -24.83
C SER A 59 -7.30 -3.03 -24.39
N ARG A 60 -5.96 -3.02 -24.35
CA ARG A 60 -5.13 -4.19 -24.01
C ARG A 60 -4.16 -3.90 -22.88
N GLN A 61 -4.63 -3.23 -21.82
CA GLN A 61 -3.84 -3.02 -20.61
C GLN A 61 -3.59 -4.36 -19.90
N THR A 62 -2.52 -4.46 -19.11
CA THR A 62 -2.17 -5.68 -18.35
C THR A 62 -3.33 -6.25 -17.53
N ALA A 63 -4.13 -5.38 -16.88
CA ALA A 63 -5.28 -5.82 -16.09
C ALA A 63 -6.35 -6.53 -16.94
N VAL A 64 -6.52 -6.14 -18.21
CA VAL A 64 -7.45 -6.78 -19.15
C VAL A 64 -6.93 -8.17 -19.52
N GLU A 65 -5.65 -8.27 -19.89
CA GLU A 65 -4.99 -9.54 -20.23
C GLU A 65 -5.03 -10.54 -19.05
N VAL A 66 -4.83 -10.05 -17.83
CA VAL A 66 -4.97 -10.86 -16.60
C VAL A 66 -6.40 -11.37 -16.42
N LEU A 67 -7.42 -10.53 -16.68
CA LEU A 67 -8.81 -10.96 -16.57
C LEU A 67 -9.13 -12.04 -17.60
N GLU A 68 -8.69 -11.87 -18.85
CA GLU A 68 -8.87 -12.87 -19.91
C GLU A 68 -8.20 -14.21 -19.56
N ALA A 69 -7.00 -14.17 -18.97
CA ALA A 69 -6.32 -15.36 -18.48
C ALA A 69 -7.09 -16.06 -17.36
N VAL A 70 -7.67 -15.31 -16.43
CA VAL A 70 -8.51 -15.88 -15.35
C VAL A 70 -9.78 -16.52 -15.91
N GLU A 71 -10.43 -15.87 -16.87
CA GLU A 71 -11.62 -16.42 -17.54
C GLU A 71 -11.30 -17.74 -18.27
N GLU A 72 -10.17 -17.79 -18.97
CA GLU A 72 -9.69 -18.99 -19.67
C GLU A 72 -9.36 -20.12 -18.68
N LEU A 73 -8.65 -19.83 -17.59
CA LEU A 73 -8.37 -20.81 -16.52
C LEU A 73 -9.66 -21.29 -15.84
N HIS A 74 -10.62 -20.41 -15.57
CA HIS A 74 -11.90 -20.80 -14.99
C HIS A 74 -12.70 -21.71 -15.93
N ARG A 75 -12.68 -21.43 -17.24
CA ARG A 75 -13.33 -22.25 -18.26
C ARG A 75 -12.75 -23.67 -18.31
N GLN A 76 -11.44 -23.81 -18.17
CA GLN A 76 -10.74 -25.09 -18.36
C GLN A 76 -10.46 -25.87 -17.07
N LEU A 77 -10.28 -25.18 -15.95
CA LEU A 77 -9.99 -25.74 -14.63
C LEU A 77 -11.02 -25.28 -13.59
N PRO A 78 -12.31 -25.62 -13.76
CA PRO A 78 -13.39 -25.04 -12.95
C PRO A 78 -13.43 -25.53 -11.51
N VAL A 79 -12.66 -26.56 -11.13
CA VAL A 79 -12.72 -27.21 -9.82
C VAL A 79 -11.34 -27.39 -9.19
N ARG A 80 -11.30 -27.22 -7.88
CA ARG A 80 -10.13 -27.25 -7.02
C ARG A 80 -9.00 -26.36 -7.53
N THR A 81 -9.33 -25.11 -7.88
CA THR A 81 -8.36 -24.16 -8.42
C THR A 81 -8.29 -22.93 -7.54
N PHE A 82 -7.09 -22.61 -7.08
CA PHE A 82 -6.79 -21.38 -6.37
C PHE A 82 -5.84 -20.54 -7.21
N ILE A 83 -6.29 -19.35 -7.62
CA ILE A 83 -5.48 -18.40 -8.39
C ILE A 83 -5.11 -17.22 -7.50
N ALA A 84 -3.82 -16.92 -7.39
CA ALA A 84 -3.34 -15.68 -6.78
C ALA A 84 -2.82 -14.75 -7.88
N ILE A 85 -3.26 -13.51 -7.89
CA ILE A 85 -2.83 -12.49 -8.85
C ILE A 85 -2.02 -11.45 -8.09
N ILE A 86 -0.83 -11.12 -8.57
CA ILE A 86 -0.07 -9.99 -8.04
C ILE A 86 -0.52 -8.74 -8.78
N ARG A 87 -1.11 -7.79 -8.06
CA ARG A 87 -1.47 -6.49 -8.64
C ARG A 87 -0.19 -5.71 -8.96
N THR A 88 0.00 -5.31 -10.21
CA THR A 88 1.19 -4.58 -10.70
C THR A 88 0.86 -3.17 -11.23
N SER A 89 -0.17 -2.56 -10.67
CA SER A 89 -0.69 -1.26 -11.13
C SER A 89 0.15 -0.05 -10.69
N GLY A 90 0.87 -0.15 -9.57
CA GLY A 90 1.65 0.94 -9.02
C GLY A 90 3.01 1.06 -9.67
N ASN A 91 3.48 2.29 -9.83
CA ASN A 91 4.77 2.60 -10.44
C ASN A 91 5.80 3.22 -9.47
N GLY A 92 5.50 3.26 -8.17
CA GLY A 92 6.29 4.03 -7.20
C GLY A 92 7.73 3.60 -7.08
N ILE A 93 8.03 2.28 -7.12
CA ILE A 93 9.42 1.78 -7.16
C ILE A 93 10.22 2.39 -8.32
N TRP A 94 9.67 2.39 -9.54
CA TRP A 94 10.33 2.90 -10.73
C TRP A 94 10.35 4.44 -10.78
N SER A 95 9.33 5.09 -10.21
CA SER A 95 9.30 6.53 -10.00
C SER A 95 10.44 6.98 -9.07
N ASP A 96 10.61 6.30 -7.93
CA ASP A 96 11.68 6.55 -6.98
C ASP A 96 13.05 6.33 -7.62
N ALA A 97 13.22 5.25 -8.39
CA ALA A 97 14.45 4.97 -9.13
C ALA A 97 14.77 6.09 -10.13
N THR A 98 13.78 6.52 -10.92
CA THR A 98 13.88 7.62 -11.90
C THR A 98 14.29 8.95 -11.26
N HIS A 99 13.74 9.25 -10.08
CA HIS A 99 14.09 10.48 -9.35
C HIS A 99 15.45 10.40 -8.66
N SER A 100 15.85 9.21 -8.18
CA SER A 100 17.10 9.04 -7.44
C SER A 100 18.35 9.04 -8.32
N HIS A 101 18.27 8.56 -9.58
CA HIS A 101 19.46 8.38 -10.40
C HIS A 101 19.21 8.64 -11.90
N VAL A 102 20.09 9.45 -12.52
CA VAL A 102 19.98 9.85 -13.94
C VAL A 102 20.00 8.63 -14.88
N ALA A 103 20.88 7.65 -14.63
CA ALA A 103 20.93 6.44 -15.43
C ALA A 103 19.59 5.68 -15.46
N CYS A 104 18.91 5.55 -14.31
CA CYS A 104 17.60 4.89 -14.26
C CYS A 104 16.54 5.70 -15.01
N ARG A 105 16.58 7.04 -14.96
CA ARG A 105 15.67 7.88 -15.75
C ARG A 105 15.80 7.64 -17.25
N GLU A 106 17.03 7.54 -17.76
CA GLU A 106 17.28 7.25 -19.17
C GLU A 106 16.81 5.84 -19.54
N LEU A 107 17.20 4.83 -18.75
CA LEU A 107 16.86 3.42 -18.99
C LEU A 107 15.35 3.17 -18.93
N LEU A 108 14.64 3.82 -17.99
CA LEU A 108 13.19 3.64 -17.81
C LEU A 108 12.35 4.43 -18.81
N SER A 109 12.95 5.36 -19.57
CA SER A 109 12.23 6.21 -20.52
C SER A 109 11.47 5.39 -21.59
N MET A 110 12.01 4.24 -22.00
CA MET A 110 11.40 3.33 -22.97
C MET A 110 10.08 2.71 -22.48
N TRP A 111 9.91 2.57 -21.16
CA TRP A 111 8.72 1.95 -20.55
C TRP A 111 7.61 2.95 -20.22
N LYS A 112 7.83 4.25 -20.47
CA LYS A 112 6.89 5.32 -20.14
C LYS A 112 5.53 5.13 -20.79
N THR A 113 5.49 4.63 -22.03
CA THR A 113 4.25 4.38 -22.75
C THR A 113 3.46 3.23 -22.12
N HIS A 114 4.11 2.11 -21.79
CA HIS A 114 3.47 1.00 -21.07
C HIS A 114 2.96 1.45 -19.69
N SER A 115 3.77 2.21 -18.94
CA SER A 115 3.34 2.76 -17.64
C SER A 115 2.14 3.71 -17.76
N LYS A 116 2.00 4.44 -18.88
CA LYS A 116 0.84 5.30 -19.13
C LYS A 116 -0.44 4.47 -19.31
N TYR A 117 -0.35 3.30 -19.94
CA TYR A 117 -1.45 2.37 -20.19
C TYR A 117 -1.52 1.24 -19.15
N ASN A 118 -1.21 1.55 -17.88
CA ASN A 118 -1.37 0.65 -16.75
C ASN A 118 -2.16 1.35 -15.65
N SER A 119 -3.43 1.67 -15.94
CA SER A 119 -4.21 2.54 -15.08
C SER A 119 -4.72 1.85 -13.81
N MET A 120 -4.68 2.57 -12.69
CA MET A 120 -5.21 2.09 -11.41
C MET A 120 -6.70 1.75 -11.49
N SER A 121 -7.48 2.55 -12.24
CA SER A 121 -8.93 2.38 -12.39
C SER A 121 -9.31 1.12 -13.18
N VAL A 122 -8.52 0.70 -14.17
CA VAL A 122 -8.77 -0.55 -14.89
C VAL A 122 -8.44 -1.75 -13.99
N TRP A 123 -7.36 -1.68 -13.20
CA TRP A 123 -7.09 -2.69 -12.17
C TRP A 123 -8.19 -2.77 -11.12
N ASP A 124 -8.73 -1.63 -10.65
CA ASP A 124 -9.83 -1.61 -9.68
C ASP A 124 -11.11 -2.24 -10.25
N GLN A 125 -11.40 -2.01 -11.54
CA GLN A 125 -12.52 -2.66 -12.23
C GLN A 125 -12.31 -4.17 -12.37
N MET A 126 -11.12 -4.60 -12.79
CA MET A 126 -10.77 -6.02 -12.87
C MET A 126 -10.93 -6.68 -11.50
N GLU A 127 -10.42 -6.09 -10.43
CA GLU A 127 -10.57 -6.61 -9.07
C GLU A 127 -12.04 -6.75 -8.65
N ALA A 128 -12.88 -5.77 -8.99
CA ALA A 128 -14.31 -5.84 -8.71
C ALA A 128 -14.99 -6.98 -9.47
N ILE A 129 -14.63 -7.19 -10.75
CA ILE A 129 -15.10 -8.33 -11.56
C ILE A 129 -14.63 -9.65 -10.92
N ILE A 130 -13.36 -9.73 -10.53
CA ILE A 130 -12.79 -10.91 -9.90
C ILE A 130 -13.53 -11.26 -8.61
N HIS A 131 -13.68 -10.27 -7.73
CA HIS A 131 -14.34 -10.39 -6.45
C HIS A 131 -15.81 -10.85 -6.58
N LYS A 132 -16.50 -10.42 -7.64
CA LYS A 132 -17.90 -10.75 -7.87
C LYS A 132 -18.09 -12.14 -8.47
N ASN A 133 -17.24 -12.56 -9.39
CA ASN A 133 -17.51 -13.72 -10.25
C ASN A 133 -16.71 -14.98 -9.89
N PHE A 134 -15.53 -14.85 -9.26
CA PHE A 134 -14.60 -15.97 -9.09
C PHE A 134 -14.31 -16.30 -7.62
N ARG A 135 -15.40 -16.49 -6.85
CA ARG A 135 -15.35 -16.82 -5.42
C ARG A 135 -16.32 -17.93 -5.03
N ARG A 136 -15.90 -19.16 -5.30
CA ARG A 136 -16.59 -20.39 -4.89
C ARG A 136 -15.69 -21.19 -3.95
N SER A 137 -16.26 -22.14 -3.22
CA SER A 137 -15.52 -22.97 -2.27
C SER A 137 -14.47 -23.89 -2.91
N ASP A 138 -14.66 -24.24 -4.19
CA ASP A 138 -13.80 -25.10 -4.99
C ASP A 138 -13.09 -24.36 -6.14
N PHE A 139 -13.36 -23.07 -6.33
CA PHE A 139 -12.65 -22.21 -7.28
C PHE A 139 -12.59 -20.79 -6.73
N THR A 140 -11.41 -20.27 -6.48
CA THR A 140 -11.28 -18.92 -5.94
C THR A 140 -10.08 -18.18 -6.48
N VAL A 141 -10.27 -16.89 -6.71
CA VAL A 141 -9.24 -15.97 -7.19
C VAL A 141 -9.02 -14.88 -6.15
N GLU A 142 -7.77 -14.66 -5.78
CA GLU A 142 -7.35 -13.65 -4.81
C GLU A 142 -6.34 -12.69 -5.44
N VAL A 143 -6.64 -11.39 -5.39
CA VAL A 143 -5.71 -10.35 -5.83
C VAL A 143 -4.90 -9.88 -4.62
N LEU A 144 -3.57 -9.91 -4.75
CA LEU A 144 -2.61 -9.45 -3.76
C LEU A 144 -2.21 -8.01 -4.12
N PRO A 145 -2.58 -7.01 -3.31
CA PRO A 145 -2.45 -5.61 -3.69
C PRO A 145 -1.04 -5.03 -3.49
N LEU A 146 -0.02 -5.89 -3.35
CA LEU A 146 1.32 -5.53 -2.88
C LEU A 146 1.97 -4.37 -3.64
N LEU A 147 1.88 -4.36 -4.97
CA LEU A 147 2.51 -3.33 -5.80
C LEU A 147 1.55 -2.22 -6.20
N ARG A 148 0.46 -2.00 -5.43
CA ARG A 148 -0.45 -0.87 -5.65
C ARG A 148 0.19 0.46 -5.28
N ASP A 149 0.73 0.53 -4.07
CA ASP A 149 1.30 1.72 -3.44
C ASP A 149 2.77 1.47 -3.05
N SER A 150 3.50 0.72 -3.90
CA SER A 150 4.89 0.32 -3.66
C SER A 150 5.86 1.49 -3.79
N ALA A 151 6.96 1.44 -3.04
CA ALA A 151 8.00 2.46 -3.08
C ALA A 151 9.35 1.84 -2.70
N LEU A 152 10.43 2.44 -3.15
CA LEU A 152 11.77 2.09 -2.69
C LEU A 152 11.96 2.54 -1.23
N THR A 153 12.98 1.99 -0.60
CA THR A 153 13.37 2.33 0.78
C THR A 153 14.67 3.10 0.77
N ASN A 154 14.83 4.03 1.70
CA ASN A 154 16.07 4.78 1.86
C ASN A 154 17.11 3.95 2.64
N LEU A 155 18.35 3.98 2.17
CA LEU A 155 19.56 3.80 2.98
C LEU A 155 19.89 5.12 3.69
N PRO A 156 20.82 5.14 4.67
CA PRO A 156 21.13 6.35 5.44
C PRO A 156 21.47 7.59 4.59
N GLU A 157 22.07 7.40 3.41
CA GLU A 157 22.56 8.49 2.57
C GLU A 157 21.88 8.58 1.19
N GLN A 158 21.19 7.52 0.76
CA GLN A 158 20.64 7.43 -0.61
C GLN A 158 19.48 6.44 -0.70
N MET A 159 18.77 6.45 -1.82
CA MET A 159 17.75 5.44 -2.12
C MET A 159 18.40 4.04 -2.30
N ASP A 160 17.79 2.98 -1.78
CA ASP A 160 18.24 1.60 -2.01
C ASP A 160 17.81 1.11 -3.40
N LEU A 161 18.71 1.21 -4.37
CA LEU A 161 18.51 0.69 -5.73
C LEU A 161 18.89 -0.79 -5.87
N SER A 162 19.44 -1.45 -4.82
CA SER A 162 19.94 -2.84 -4.91
C SER A 162 18.84 -3.87 -5.18
N ILE A 163 17.57 -3.48 -5.03
CA ILE A 163 16.40 -4.32 -5.28
C ILE A 163 16.07 -4.39 -6.78
N LEU A 164 16.63 -3.49 -7.60
CA LEU A 164 16.50 -3.48 -9.05
C LEU A 164 17.77 -4.02 -9.71
N GLY A 165 17.61 -4.57 -10.91
CA GLY A 165 18.71 -4.96 -11.78
C GLY A 165 19.43 -3.74 -12.37
N TYR A 166 20.48 -4.02 -13.15
CA TYR A 166 21.28 -2.97 -13.78
C TYR A 166 20.50 -2.12 -14.80
N ASP A 167 19.37 -2.63 -15.30
CA ASP A 167 18.47 -1.94 -16.23
C ASP A 167 17.44 -1.04 -15.52
N CYS A 168 17.42 -1.03 -14.18
CA CYS A 168 16.44 -0.38 -13.32
C CYS A 168 14.97 -0.81 -13.55
N ALA A 169 14.70 -1.75 -14.44
CA ALA A 169 13.36 -2.17 -14.85
C ALA A 169 12.96 -3.48 -14.14
N HIS A 170 13.86 -4.46 -14.13
CA HIS A 170 13.60 -5.75 -13.50
C HIS A 170 14.05 -5.75 -12.04
N PHE A 171 13.41 -6.59 -11.22
CA PHE A 171 13.90 -6.86 -9.88
C PHE A 171 15.24 -7.62 -9.95
N SER A 172 16.17 -7.28 -9.06
CA SER A 172 17.37 -8.10 -8.83
C SER A 172 17.00 -9.39 -8.11
N GLU A 173 17.95 -10.33 -7.97
CA GLU A 173 17.75 -11.54 -7.15
C GLU A 173 17.34 -11.21 -5.71
N ARG A 174 17.91 -10.13 -5.15
CA ARG A 174 17.52 -9.59 -3.85
C ARG A 174 16.10 -9.05 -3.87
N GLY A 175 15.75 -8.25 -4.87
CA GLY A 175 14.40 -7.70 -5.02
C GLY A 175 13.32 -8.78 -5.14
N LEU A 176 13.57 -9.80 -5.96
CA LEU A 176 12.68 -10.96 -6.11
C LEU A 176 12.54 -11.74 -4.81
N SER A 177 13.65 -11.97 -4.08
CA SER A 177 13.60 -12.66 -2.79
C SER A 177 12.72 -11.92 -1.78
N LEU A 178 12.83 -10.60 -1.70
CA LEU A 178 11.99 -9.77 -0.83
C LEU A 178 10.52 -9.77 -1.25
N LEU A 179 10.26 -9.70 -2.56
CA LEU A 179 8.91 -9.74 -3.11
C LEU A 179 8.25 -11.09 -2.84
N HIS A 180 8.98 -12.20 -2.98
CA HIS A 180 8.49 -13.55 -2.66
C HIS A 180 8.09 -13.69 -1.19
N ILE A 181 8.88 -13.13 -0.26
CA ILE A 181 8.52 -13.12 1.17
C ILE A 181 7.23 -12.30 1.38
N ALA A 182 7.08 -11.15 0.73
CA ALA A 182 5.89 -10.33 0.82
C ALA A 182 4.64 -11.04 0.25
N ILE A 183 4.78 -11.72 -0.89
CA ILE A 183 3.73 -12.57 -1.49
C ILE A 183 3.32 -13.67 -0.52
N TRP A 184 4.30 -14.40 0.03
CA TRP A 184 4.05 -15.45 1.01
C TRP A 184 3.26 -14.92 2.21
N ASN A 185 3.74 -13.84 2.83
CA ASN A 185 3.05 -13.23 3.97
C ASN A 185 1.64 -12.75 3.60
N SER A 186 1.46 -12.19 2.40
CA SER A 186 0.16 -11.74 1.90
C SER A 186 -0.84 -12.89 1.71
N LEU A 187 -0.39 -14.07 1.27
CA LEU A 187 -1.23 -15.25 1.11
C LEU A 187 -1.79 -15.77 2.44
N PHE A 188 -1.10 -15.52 3.55
CA PHE A 188 -1.58 -15.88 4.89
C PHE A 188 -2.16 -14.70 5.67
N THR A 189 -2.20 -13.50 5.09
CA THR A 189 -2.85 -12.33 5.68
C THR A 189 -4.32 -12.30 5.28
N LYS A 190 -5.20 -11.85 6.20
CA LYS A 190 -6.64 -11.79 5.91
C LYS A 190 -6.87 -10.87 4.71
N SER A 191 -7.82 -11.21 3.84
CA SER A 191 -8.04 -10.47 2.58
C SER A 191 -8.15 -8.95 2.77
N GLY A 192 -8.89 -8.49 3.78
CA GLY A 192 -9.02 -7.05 4.10
C GLY A 192 -7.85 -6.41 4.84
N ASP A 193 -6.93 -7.21 5.40
CA ASP A 193 -5.75 -6.73 6.14
C ASP A 193 -4.47 -6.77 5.28
N ARG A 194 -4.56 -7.18 4.01
CA ARG A 194 -3.40 -7.24 3.12
C ARG A 194 -2.84 -5.85 2.85
N LEU A 195 -1.54 -5.70 3.02
CA LEU A 195 -0.83 -4.46 2.76
C LEU A 195 -0.81 -4.14 1.26
N ARG A 196 -0.99 -2.86 0.95
CA ARG A 196 -0.98 -2.32 -0.42
C ARG A 196 0.34 -1.61 -0.74
N ASP A 197 1.10 -1.32 0.30
CA ASP A 197 2.31 -0.53 0.34
C ASP A 197 3.54 -1.42 0.50
N TYR A 198 3.90 -2.16 -0.55
CA TYR A 198 5.14 -2.92 -0.52
C TYR A 198 6.35 -1.98 -0.38
N ARG A 199 7.14 -2.22 0.67
CA ARG A 199 8.44 -1.62 0.90
C ARG A 199 9.45 -2.78 0.91
N PRO A 200 10.49 -2.75 0.07
CA PRO A 200 11.43 -3.87 -0.06
C PRO A 200 12.44 -3.88 1.10
N ILE A 201 11.91 -4.10 2.30
CA ILE A 201 12.63 -4.46 3.52
C ILE A 201 12.41 -5.96 3.71
N ALA A 202 13.28 -6.68 4.42
CA ALA A 202 13.05 -8.08 4.76
C ALA A 202 12.09 -8.20 5.95
N PRO A 203 10.76 -8.41 5.77
CA PRO A 203 9.92 -8.72 6.90
C PRO A 203 10.22 -10.14 7.41
N PRO A 204 9.89 -10.46 8.66
CA PRO A 204 9.90 -11.84 9.11
C PRO A 204 8.97 -12.69 8.24
N LEU A 205 9.44 -13.87 7.86
CA LEU A 205 8.63 -14.83 7.12
C LEU A 205 7.51 -15.34 8.03
N MET A 206 6.26 -15.23 7.58
CA MET A 206 5.12 -15.65 8.36
C MET A 206 4.98 -17.18 8.32
N CYS A 207 5.03 -17.82 9.48
CA CYS A 207 4.72 -19.23 9.60
C CYS A 207 3.19 -19.41 9.74
N PRO A 208 2.57 -20.35 9.00
CA PRO A 208 1.15 -20.64 9.16
C PRO A 208 0.84 -21.11 10.59
N ASP A 209 -0.18 -20.51 11.21
CA ASP A 209 -0.67 -20.97 12.52
C ASP A 209 -1.37 -22.33 12.36
N PHE A 210 -1.15 -23.26 13.28
CA PHE A 210 -1.76 -24.60 13.23
C PHE A 210 -3.29 -24.60 13.27
N ARG A 211 -3.92 -23.52 13.76
CA ARG A 211 -5.37 -23.31 13.75
C ARG A 211 -5.86 -22.73 12.43
N CYS A 212 -4.97 -22.20 11.62
CA CYS A 212 -5.26 -21.65 10.29
C CYS A 212 -4.21 -22.08 9.25
N PRO A 213 -4.00 -23.40 9.02
CA PRO A 213 -2.92 -23.91 8.17
C PRO A 213 -3.29 -23.87 6.68
N TYR A 214 -3.93 -22.79 6.23
CA TYR A 214 -4.44 -22.65 4.86
C TYR A 214 -4.18 -21.25 4.31
N LEU A 215 -4.08 -21.15 2.98
CA LEU A 215 -3.99 -19.88 2.27
C LEU A 215 -5.31 -19.11 2.48
N ARG A 216 -5.21 -17.84 2.83
CA ARG A 216 -6.37 -17.02 3.18
C ARG A 216 -7.05 -16.48 1.94
N THR A 217 -8.36 -16.64 1.91
CA THR A 217 -9.27 -16.11 0.90
C THR A 217 -10.27 -15.16 1.55
N ALA A 218 -11.02 -14.40 0.78
CA ALA A 218 -12.11 -13.58 1.30
C ALA A 218 -13.18 -14.42 2.02
N THR A 219 -13.40 -15.67 1.58
CA THR A 219 -14.43 -16.55 2.13
C THR A 219 -13.97 -17.32 3.38
N ASN A 220 -12.68 -17.62 3.52
CA ASN A 220 -12.16 -18.39 4.65
C ASN A 220 -11.47 -17.55 5.75
N SER A 221 -11.18 -16.27 5.48
CA SER A 221 -10.48 -15.38 6.43
C SER A 221 -11.24 -15.19 7.74
N GLY A 222 -12.57 -15.29 7.72
CA GLY A 222 -13.43 -15.19 8.89
C GLY A 222 -13.31 -16.37 9.86
N PHE A 223 -12.94 -17.56 9.36
CA PHE A 223 -12.75 -18.75 10.22
C PHE A 223 -11.43 -18.69 11.01
N CYS A 224 -10.54 -17.75 10.65
CA CYS A 224 -9.27 -17.60 11.33
C CYS A 224 -9.28 -16.42 12.32
N ILE A 225 -9.27 -16.72 13.62
CA ILE A 225 -9.21 -15.70 14.68
C ILE A 225 -7.75 -15.22 14.89
N TRP A 226 -6.76 -15.99 14.45
CA TRP A 226 -5.35 -15.64 14.63
C TRP A 226 -4.95 -14.40 13.82
N LYS A 227 -4.43 -13.40 14.52
CA LYS A 227 -3.67 -12.29 13.94
C LYS A 227 -2.20 -12.63 14.10
N ALA A 228 -1.43 -12.49 13.02
CA ALA A 228 0.02 -12.56 13.15
C ALA A 228 0.46 -11.55 14.21
N PRO A 229 1.51 -11.86 15.00
CA PRO A 229 2.14 -10.82 15.78
C PRO A 229 2.61 -9.79 14.76
N LEU A 230 1.93 -8.65 14.71
CA LEU A 230 2.48 -7.45 14.10
C LEU A 230 3.86 -7.31 14.74
N VAL A 231 4.91 -7.23 13.91
CA VAL A 231 6.24 -6.77 14.36
C VAL A 231 5.95 -5.68 15.35
N ALA A 232 6.37 -5.84 16.61
CA ALA A 232 6.00 -4.95 17.69
C ALA A 232 6.20 -3.53 17.19
N GLU A 233 5.10 -2.88 16.82
CA GLU A 233 5.10 -1.46 16.56
C GLU A 233 5.51 -0.94 17.93
N GLU A 234 6.74 -0.46 18.08
CA GLU A 234 7.11 0.24 19.30
C GLU A 234 6.04 1.31 19.43
N THR A 235 5.06 1.09 20.30
CA THR A 235 3.89 1.94 20.37
C THR A 235 4.42 3.28 20.79
N SER A 236 4.56 4.17 19.82
CA SER A 236 5.16 5.47 19.98
C SER A 236 4.49 6.14 21.18
N ILE A 237 5.29 6.53 22.18
CA ILE A 237 4.77 7.14 23.41
C ILE A 237 4.24 8.55 23.10
N TYR A 238 4.66 9.14 21.99
CA TYR A 238 4.29 10.48 21.54
C TYR A 238 2.78 10.75 21.45
N PRO A 239 1.92 9.93 20.79
CA PRO A 239 0.47 10.15 20.78
C PRO A 239 -0.16 10.19 22.19
N LYS A 240 0.32 9.34 23.11
CA LYS A 240 -0.14 9.34 24.50
C LYS A 240 0.28 10.61 25.23
N LEU A 241 1.51 11.06 25.04
CA LEU A 241 2.01 12.33 25.60
C LEU A 241 1.26 13.54 25.03
N ILE A 242 1.03 13.59 23.72
CA ILE A 242 0.28 14.68 23.07
C ILE A 242 -1.13 14.77 23.67
N THR A 243 -1.80 13.63 23.83
CA THR A 243 -3.15 13.59 24.42
C THR A 243 -3.13 14.06 25.88
N ALA A 244 -2.13 13.65 26.67
CA ALA A 244 -1.97 14.12 28.04
C ALA A 244 -1.72 15.63 28.12
N PHE A 245 -0.85 16.19 27.26
CA PHE A 245 -0.58 17.62 27.19
C PHE A 245 -1.82 18.43 26.82
N VAL A 246 -2.59 17.96 25.82
CA VAL A 246 -3.84 18.62 25.41
C VAL A 246 -4.84 18.63 26.56
N LEU A 247 -5.02 17.51 27.27
CA LEU A 247 -5.93 17.44 28.41
C LEU A 247 -5.52 18.38 29.56
N VAL A 248 -4.23 18.42 29.89
CA VAL A 248 -3.71 19.34 30.92
C VAL A 248 -3.91 20.79 30.49
N PHE A 249 -3.65 21.13 29.24
CA PHE A 249 -3.86 22.48 28.71
C PHE A 249 -5.35 22.88 28.76
N CYS A 250 -6.26 22.00 28.36
CA CYS A 250 -7.70 22.24 28.46
C CYS A 250 -8.15 22.46 29.92
N LEU A 251 -7.62 21.67 30.86
CA LEU A 251 -7.91 21.86 32.29
C LEU A 251 -7.39 23.21 32.81
N LEU A 252 -6.18 23.61 32.43
CA LEU A 252 -5.61 24.90 32.83
C LEU A 252 -6.43 26.07 32.27
N LEU A 253 -6.89 25.98 31.02
CA LEU A 253 -7.78 26.97 30.43
C LEU A 253 -9.13 27.04 31.16
N ALA A 254 -9.73 25.90 31.48
CA ALA A 254 -10.97 25.85 32.24
C ALA A 254 -10.81 26.49 33.64
N VAL A 255 -9.70 26.20 34.33
CA VAL A 255 -9.37 26.81 35.63
C VAL A 255 -9.16 28.32 35.49
N ALA A 256 -8.46 28.78 34.44
CA ALA A 256 -8.27 30.20 34.19
C ALA A 256 -9.60 30.91 33.95
N VAL A 257 -10.48 30.36 33.11
CA VAL A 257 -11.82 30.90 32.86
C VAL A 257 -12.63 30.95 34.15
N LEU A 258 -12.65 29.87 34.95
CA LEU A 258 -13.31 29.85 36.24
C LEU A 258 -12.73 30.90 37.20
N PHE A 259 -11.41 31.09 37.22
CA PHE A 259 -10.77 32.12 38.03
C PHE A 259 -11.18 33.53 37.61
N PHE A 260 -11.27 33.83 36.30
CA PHE A 260 -11.72 35.13 35.81
C PHE A 260 -13.22 35.36 36.02
N VAL A 261 -14.05 34.33 35.90
CA VAL A 261 -15.51 34.41 36.12
C VAL A 261 -15.86 34.50 37.62
N CYS A 262 -15.13 33.79 38.48
CA CYS A 262 -15.37 33.79 39.94
C CYS A 262 -14.72 34.98 40.66
N ARG A 263 -13.79 35.71 40.03
CA ARG A 263 -13.31 37.00 40.57
C ARG A 263 -14.39 38.06 40.37
N LYS A 264 -15.17 38.33 41.43
CA LYS A 264 -16.02 39.53 41.49
C LYS A 264 -15.17 40.77 41.18
N PRO A 265 -15.62 41.68 40.30
CA PRO A 265 -14.94 42.95 40.07
C PRO A 265 -14.86 43.70 41.40
N ARG A 266 -13.64 44.07 41.81
CA ARG A 266 -13.41 44.93 42.99
C ARG A 266 -14.12 46.25 42.70
N ARG A 267 -15.21 46.55 43.42
CA ARG A 267 -15.87 47.87 43.41
C ARG A 267 -14.81 48.92 43.71
N THR A 268 -14.40 49.69 42.70
CA THR A 268 -13.67 50.93 42.92
C THR A 268 -14.64 51.91 43.56
N ILE A 269 -14.34 52.33 44.79
CA ILE A 269 -15.07 53.37 45.50
C ILE A 269 -14.95 54.65 44.66
N ASP A 270 -16.08 55.18 44.18
CA ASP A 270 -16.16 56.45 43.47
C ASP A 270 -15.71 57.59 44.38
N ILE A 271 -14.44 57.99 44.26
CA ILE A 271 -13.96 59.28 44.76
C ILE A 271 -14.37 60.31 43.70
N LYS A 272 -15.44 61.07 43.98
CA LYS A 272 -15.77 62.29 43.24
C LYS A 272 -14.56 63.21 43.23
N LYS A 273 -13.88 63.34 42.08
CA LYS A 273 -12.96 64.47 41.83
C LYS A 273 -13.80 65.72 41.56
N PRO A 274 -13.49 66.87 42.16
CA PRO A 274 -14.14 68.12 41.78
C PRO A 274 -13.72 68.46 40.34
N ALA A 275 -14.71 68.80 39.50
CA ALA A 275 -14.47 69.26 38.14
C ALA A 275 -13.78 70.63 38.19
N HIS A 276 -12.60 70.74 37.60
CA HIS A 276 -12.01 72.04 37.29
C HIS A 276 -12.70 72.63 36.06
N PRO A 277 -13.05 73.93 36.05
CA PRO A 277 -13.63 74.57 34.88
C PRO A 277 -12.62 74.60 33.72
N PHE A 278 -13.16 74.46 32.50
CA PHE A 278 -12.44 74.55 31.23
C PHE A 278 -11.67 75.89 31.14
N GLY A 279 -10.35 75.84 30.90
CA GLY A 279 -9.54 77.02 30.58
C GLY A 279 -8.29 77.29 31.44
N ALA A 280 -8.03 76.51 32.50
CA ALA A 280 -6.92 76.79 33.43
C ALA A 280 -5.49 76.39 32.96
N SER A 281 -5.29 76.03 31.69
CA SER A 281 -3.97 75.59 31.18
C SER A 281 -3.64 76.22 29.82
N LEU A 282 -3.77 77.54 29.71
CA LEU A 282 -3.29 78.34 28.57
C LEU A 282 -2.13 79.27 28.98
N SER A 283 -1.12 78.72 29.64
CA SER A 283 0.13 79.43 29.94
C SER A 283 1.36 78.55 29.71
N SER A 284 1.53 78.05 28.48
CA SER A 284 2.84 77.68 27.93
C SER A 284 2.75 77.46 26.41
N ILE A 285 2.34 78.50 25.67
CA ILE A 285 2.64 78.60 24.24
C ILE A 285 3.95 79.36 24.16
N LYS A 286 5.05 78.65 23.93
CA LYS A 286 6.37 79.24 23.69
C LYS A 286 6.53 79.35 22.17
N PHE A 287 6.47 80.57 21.66
CA PHE A 287 6.71 80.88 20.25
C PHE A 287 8.19 80.63 19.91
N ILE A 288 8.41 80.09 18.71
CA ILE A 288 9.70 79.90 18.05
C ILE A 288 9.99 81.15 17.20
N ASP A 289 11.29 81.49 17.15
CA ASP A 289 12.01 82.50 16.34
C ASP A 289 12.03 83.97 16.80
N GLU A 290 13.23 84.46 17.13
CA GLU A 290 14.02 85.34 16.23
C GLU A 290 15.46 85.58 16.76
N ASP A 291 16.41 85.31 15.86
CA ASP A 291 17.77 85.81 15.66
C ASP A 291 18.44 86.81 16.64
N THR A 292 19.65 86.45 17.10
CA THR A 292 20.85 87.31 17.06
C THR A 292 22.14 86.50 17.21
#